data_AF-A0AAV4S8T4-F1
#
_entry.id   AF-A0AAV4S8T4-F1
#
_cell.length_a   1.000
_cell.length_b   1.000
_cell.length_c   1.000
_cell.angle_alpha   90.00
_cell.angle_beta   90.00
_cell.angle_gamma   90.00
#
_symmetry.space_group_name_H-M   'P 1'
#
loop_
_entity.id
_entity.type
_entity.pdbx_description
1 polymer ?
#
loop_
_entity_poly.entity_id
_entity_poly.type
_entity_poly.pdbx_seq_one_letter_code
_entity_poly.pdbx_strand_id
1 'polypeptide(L)'
;MYIESLDPKVERLYPSAAFPVSRKTPMISILIRWDIPSMFLFTVLRSVGSAASSTSTRRTHTCWSTRWGQVPPSARLLLAWEALADKQHRNFEEMPVMLKNVRYSKKLL
;
A
#
# COMPACT_ATOMS: atom_id res chain seq x y z
N MET A 1 6.98 19.27 -31.99
CA MET A 1 6.47 18.07 -32.71
C MET A 1 6.07 16.97 -31.75
N TYR A 2 6.98 16.25 -31.07
CA TYR A 2 6.58 15.15 -30.17
C TYR A 2 5.67 15.56 -29.01
N ILE A 3 5.93 16.73 -28.40
CA ILE A 3 5.07 17.30 -27.33
C ILE A 3 3.68 17.67 -27.88
N GLU A 4 3.60 18.02 -29.16
CA GLU A 4 2.36 18.32 -29.89
C GLU A 4 1.71 17.04 -30.46
N SER A 5 2.11 15.86 -29.99
CA SER A 5 1.62 14.55 -30.44
C SER A 5 1.84 14.23 -31.93
N LEU A 6 2.78 14.92 -32.60
CA LEU A 6 3.27 14.52 -33.92
C LEU A 6 4.34 13.42 -33.77
N ASP A 7 4.27 12.40 -34.63
CA ASP A 7 5.25 11.31 -34.71
C ASP A 7 6.16 11.44 -35.95
N PRO A 8 7.18 12.31 -35.92
CA PRO A 8 8.13 12.39 -37.02
C PRO A 8 9.03 11.15 -37.04
N LYS A 9 9.32 10.63 -38.25
CA LYS A 9 10.21 9.48 -38.45
C LYS A 9 11.68 9.86 -38.31
N VAL A 10 12.12 10.21 -37.10
CA VAL A 10 13.49 10.66 -36.78
C VAL A 10 14.55 9.62 -37.14
N GLU A 11 14.20 8.34 -37.14
CA GLU A 11 15.07 7.24 -37.53
C GLU A 11 15.63 7.39 -38.95
N ARG A 12 14.93 8.10 -39.86
CA ARG A 12 15.38 8.33 -41.23
C ARG A 12 16.43 9.44 -41.37
N LEU A 13 16.62 10.24 -40.32
CA LEU A 13 17.59 11.34 -40.31
C LEU A 13 19.01 10.85 -40.05
N TYR A 14 19.17 9.64 -39.52
CA TYR A 14 20.45 9.05 -39.17
C TYR A 14 20.60 7.67 -39.82
N PRO A 15 21.83 7.20 -40.03
CA PRO A 15 22.06 5.84 -40.50
C PRO A 15 21.48 4.81 -39.52
N SER A 16 21.04 3.66 -40.05
CA SER A 16 20.45 2.59 -39.26
C SER A 16 21.44 2.06 -38.21
N ALA A 17 20.95 1.86 -36.98
CA ALA A 17 21.71 1.23 -35.92
C ALA A 17 21.94 -0.27 -36.21
N ALA A 18 23.09 -0.79 -35.81
CA ALA A 18 23.40 -2.21 -35.87
C ALA A 18 22.98 -2.92 -34.58
N PHE A 19 22.34 -4.08 -34.71
CA PHE A 19 21.92 -4.93 -33.60
C PHE A 19 22.65 -6.28 -33.66
N PRO A 20 22.98 -6.91 -32.52
CA PRO A 20 22.65 -6.53 -31.15
C PRO A 20 23.45 -5.32 -30.63
N VAL A 21 22.89 -4.60 -29.66
CA VAL A 21 23.57 -3.46 -29.03
C VAL A 21 24.78 -3.90 -28.20
N SER A 22 25.72 -2.99 -27.98
CA SER A 22 26.95 -3.28 -27.22
C SER A 22 26.68 -3.68 -25.76
N ARG A 23 27.58 -4.46 -25.15
CA ARG A 23 27.45 -4.93 -23.75
C ARG A 23 27.36 -3.81 -22.71
N LYS A 24 27.89 -2.61 -23.00
CA LYS A 24 27.90 -1.46 -22.07
C LYS A 24 26.69 -0.54 -22.24
N THR A 25 25.75 -0.90 -23.11
CA THR A 25 24.53 -0.11 -23.31
C THR A 25 23.74 -0.05 -22.00
N PRO A 26 23.37 1.14 -21.51
CA PRO A 26 22.67 1.28 -20.24
C PRO A 26 21.30 0.61 -20.27
N MET A 27 20.85 0.14 -19.11
CA MET A 27 19.56 -0.52 -18.98
C MET A 27 18.42 0.50 -19.01
N ILE A 28 17.40 0.26 -19.84
CA ILE A 28 16.25 1.16 -19.96
C ILE A 28 15.25 1.06 -18.80
N SER A 29 15.15 -0.12 -18.17
CA SER A 29 14.12 -0.42 -17.17
C SER A 29 14.17 0.52 -15.95
N ILE A 30 15.35 0.98 -15.56
CA ILE A 30 15.52 1.87 -14.40
C ILE A 30 15.04 3.31 -14.64
N LEU A 31 14.85 3.70 -15.91
CA LEU A 31 14.44 5.05 -16.30
C LEU A 31 12.92 5.20 -16.41
N ILE A 32 12.20 4.08 -16.54
CA ILE A 32 10.75 4.09 -16.70
C ILE A 32 10.10 4.25 -15.32
N ARG A 33 9.37 5.34 -15.12
CA ARG A 33 8.58 5.58 -13.92
C ARG A 33 7.10 5.57 -14.28
N TRP A 34 6.38 4.66 -13.65
CA TRP A 34 4.93 4.60 -13.72
C TRP A 34 4.34 5.39 -12.56
N ASP A 35 3.24 6.09 -12.80
CA ASP A 35 2.42 6.62 -11.72
C ASP A 35 1.63 5.45 -11.12
N ILE A 36 2.21 4.81 -10.11
CA ILE A 36 1.57 3.68 -9.44
C ILE A 36 0.72 4.27 -8.31
N PRO A 37 -0.63 4.16 -8.39
CA PRO A 37 -1.48 4.61 -7.32
C PRO A 37 -1.11 3.88 -6.02
N SER A 38 -1.11 4.62 -4.90
CA SER A 38 -0.62 4.16 -3.59
C SER A 38 -1.40 2.99 -2.97
N MET A 39 -2.38 2.42 -3.68
CA MET A 39 -3.29 1.40 -3.17
C MET A 39 -3.18 0.13 -4.00
N PHE A 40 -2.08 -0.61 -3.81
CA PHE A 40 -2.03 -2.02 -4.17
C PHE A 40 -2.42 -2.83 -2.94
N LEU A 41 -3.59 -3.49 -2.99
CA LEU A 41 -4.04 -4.43 -1.97
C LEU A 41 -3.13 -5.68 -2.04
N PHE A 42 -2.17 -5.76 -1.13
CA PHE A 42 -1.52 -7.04 -0.84
C PHE A 42 -2.44 -7.86 0.04
N THR A 43 -3.01 -8.93 -0.49
CA THR A 43 -3.69 -9.95 0.32
C THR A 43 -2.65 -10.71 1.13
N VAL A 44 -2.51 -10.39 2.40
CA VAL A 44 -1.71 -11.18 3.33
C VAL A 44 -2.53 -12.43 3.69
N LEU A 45 -2.13 -13.59 3.17
CA LEU A 45 -2.62 -14.89 3.64
C LEU A 45 -2.08 -15.13 5.06
N ARG A 46 -2.91 -14.91 6.09
CA ARG A 46 -2.62 -15.40 7.45
C ARG A 46 -3.00 -16.88 7.52
N SER A 47 -2.04 -17.75 7.81
CA SER A 47 -2.33 -19.13 8.22
C SER A 47 -3.05 -19.11 9.57
N VAL A 48 -4.27 -19.67 9.61
CA VAL A 48 -5.06 -19.82 10.83
C VAL A 48 -4.59 -21.09 11.54
N GLY A 49 -3.80 -20.91 12.60
CA GLY A 49 -3.50 -21.96 13.57
C GLY A 49 -4.49 -21.91 14.73
N SER A 50 -5.31 -22.97 14.82
CA SER A 50 -5.99 -23.52 16.00
C SER A 50 -7.05 -22.70 16.77
N ALA A 51 -8.29 -23.18 16.64
CA ALA A 51 -9.32 -23.34 17.67
C ALA A 51 -9.66 -22.17 18.61
N ALA A 52 -10.47 -21.23 18.14
CA ALA A 52 -11.56 -20.65 18.93
C ALA A 52 -12.58 -19.97 17.99
N SER A 53 -13.84 -20.40 18.12
CA SER A 53 -15.06 -19.91 17.45
C SER A 53 -14.90 -18.96 16.27
N SER A 54 -15.07 -19.55 15.09
CA SER A 54 -15.35 -18.90 13.83
C SER A 54 -16.66 -18.10 13.90
N THR A 55 -16.57 -16.81 14.21
CA THR A 55 -17.48 -15.81 13.65
C THR A 55 -16.72 -15.15 12.50
N SER A 56 -17.04 -15.60 11.28
CA SER A 56 -16.50 -15.09 10.03
C SER A 56 -17.02 -13.66 9.80
N THR A 57 -16.41 -12.67 10.41
CA THR A 57 -16.50 -11.30 9.93
C THR A 57 -15.25 -11.03 9.13
N ARG A 58 -15.39 -11.08 7.80
CA ARG A 58 -14.36 -10.75 6.82
C ARG A 58 -14.04 -9.26 6.95
N ARG A 59 -13.29 -8.86 7.97
CA ARG A 59 -12.86 -7.48 8.16
C ARG A 59 -11.56 -7.29 7.41
N THR A 60 -11.67 -6.70 6.22
CA THR A 60 -10.55 -6.12 5.50
C THR A 60 -10.08 -4.90 6.28
N HIS A 61 -9.28 -5.11 7.33
CA HIS A 61 -8.56 -4.01 7.95
C HIS A 61 -7.60 -3.48 6.89
N THR A 62 -7.96 -2.32 6.36
CA THR A 62 -7.19 -1.55 5.39
C THR A 62 -5.73 -1.54 5.85
N CYS A 63 -4.81 -2.01 5.02
CA CYS A 63 -3.39 -2.00 5.36
C CYS A 63 -2.90 -0.55 5.27
N TRP A 64 -3.00 0.17 6.38
CA TRP A 64 -2.38 1.48 6.58
C TRP A 64 -0.89 1.29 6.79
N SER A 65 -0.20 0.77 5.78
CA SER A 65 1.26 0.72 5.77
C SER A 65 1.76 2.01 5.15
N THR A 66 2.36 2.88 5.96
CA THR A 66 3.21 3.94 5.39
C THR A 66 4.40 3.30 4.69
N ARG A 67 5.13 4.08 3.86
CA ARG A 67 6.37 3.65 3.17
C ARG A 67 7.40 2.94 4.08
N TRP A 68 7.27 3.08 5.40
CA TRP A 68 8.16 2.53 6.42
C TRP A 68 7.58 1.34 7.20
N GLY A 69 6.47 0.74 6.77
CA GLY A 69 5.81 -0.34 7.52
C GLY A 69 5.24 0.12 8.86
N GLN A 70 5.32 1.42 9.15
CA GLN A 70 4.82 1.98 10.38
C GLN A 70 3.37 2.36 10.21
N VAL A 71 2.72 2.04 11.29
CA VAL A 71 1.31 2.11 11.48
C VAL A 71 1.08 3.53 12.08
N PRO A 72 0.42 4.53 11.40
CA PRO A 72 0.09 5.83 12.00
C PRO A 72 -0.69 5.79 13.32
N PRO A 73 -0.40 6.71 14.25
CA PRO A 73 -1.06 6.74 15.57
C PRO A 73 -2.59 6.75 15.54
N SER A 74 -3.20 7.38 14.53
CA SER A 74 -4.66 7.46 14.35
C SER A 74 -5.31 6.10 14.12
N ALA A 75 -4.72 5.24 13.28
CA ALA A 75 -5.28 3.93 12.99
C ALA A 75 -5.16 2.95 14.19
N ARG A 76 -4.20 3.15 15.11
CA ARG A 76 -4.18 2.42 16.39
C ARG A 76 -5.38 2.76 17.26
N LEU A 77 -5.83 4.02 17.23
CA LEU A 77 -7.01 4.45 17.99
C LEU A 77 -8.28 3.85 17.41
N LEU A 78 -8.41 3.82 16.09
CA LEU A 78 -9.54 3.18 15.41
C LEU A 78 -9.62 1.70 15.77
N LEU A 79 -8.49 0.98 15.74
CA LEU A 79 -8.45 -0.43 16.17
C LEU A 79 -8.82 -0.62 17.65
N ALA A 80 -8.35 0.28 18.53
CA ALA A 80 -8.69 0.22 19.95
C ALA A 80 -10.18 0.46 20.19
N TRP A 81 -10.78 1.39 19.45
CA TRP A 81 -12.21 1.70 19.53
C TRP A 81 -13.05 0.56 18.93
N GLU A 82 -12.67 0.01 17.78
CA GLU A 82 -13.33 -1.17 17.20
C GLU A 82 -13.29 -2.37 18.16
N ALA A 83 -12.12 -2.66 18.76
CA ALA A 83 -11.99 -3.73 19.74
C ALA A 83 -12.85 -3.49 21.00
N LEU A 84 -13.08 -2.22 21.38
CA LEU A 84 -13.98 -1.86 22.47
C LEU A 84 -15.45 -2.06 22.07
N ALA A 85 -15.82 -1.68 20.85
CA ALA A 85 -17.17 -1.86 20.31
C ALA A 85 -17.55 -3.35 20.22
N ASP A 86 -16.61 -4.17 19.75
CA ASP A 86 -16.75 -5.63 19.68
C ASP A 86 -17.00 -6.24 21.06
N LYS A 87 -16.27 -5.79 22.09
CA LYS A 87 -16.49 -6.24 23.48
C LYS A 87 -17.85 -5.83 24.05
N GLN A 88 -18.41 -4.73 23.57
CA GLN A 88 -19.70 -4.21 24.03
C GLN A 88 -20.87 -4.68 23.15
N HIS A 89 -20.59 -5.51 22.13
CA HIS A 89 -21.58 -5.95 21.12
C HIS A 89 -22.36 -4.78 20.49
N ARG A 90 -21.73 -3.63 20.34
CA ARG A 90 -22.31 -2.43 19.73
C ARG A 90 -21.60 -2.11 18.42
N ASN A 91 -22.30 -1.46 17.50
CA ASN A 91 -21.67 -0.95 16.31
C ASN A 91 -20.75 0.23 16.66
N PHE A 92 -19.63 0.34 15.97
CA PHE A 92 -18.62 1.38 16.19
C PHE A 92 -19.19 2.80 15.99
N GLU A 93 -20.07 2.97 15.00
CA GLU A 93 -20.66 4.26 14.64
C GLU A 93 -21.63 4.81 15.71
N GLU A 94 -22.27 3.92 16.46
CA GLU A 94 -23.27 4.26 17.48
C GLU A 94 -22.65 4.57 18.85
N MET A 95 -21.32 4.41 18.97
CA MET A 95 -20.62 4.51 20.25
C MET A 95 -19.59 5.63 20.22
N PRO A 96 -19.95 6.87 20.58
CA PRO A 96 -18.99 7.96 20.70
C PRO A 96 -18.00 7.67 21.84
N VAL A 97 -16.70 7.69 21.54
CA VAL A 97 -15.64 7.43 22.53
C VAL A 97 -14.85 8.70 22.83
N MET A 98 -14.70 9.00 24.13
CA MET A 98 -13.84 10.07 24.63
C MET A 98 -12.52 9.47 25.14
N LEU A 99 -11.44 9.69 24.39
CA LEU A 99 -10.10 9.26 24.78
C LEU A 99 -9.44 10.32 25.66
N LYS A 100 -8.98 9.95 26.86
CA LYS A 100 -8.21 10.82 27.76
C LYS A 100 -6.84 10.23 28.03
N ASN A 101 -5.80 11.07 28.03
CA ASN A 101 -4.41 10.69 28.36
C ASN A 101 -3.83 9.54 27.53
N VAL A 102 -4.04 9.55 26.21
CA VAL A 102 -3.46 8.54 25.30
C VAL A 102 -1.94 8.67 25.29
N ARG A 103 -1.23 7.57 25.61
CA ARG A 103 0.23 7.47 25.51
C ARG A 103 0.59 6.30 24.61
N TYR A 104 1.43 6.55 23.60
CA TYR A 104 1.94 5.51 22.73
C TYR A 104 3.25 4.97 23.27
N SER A 105 3.28 3.70 23.68
CA SER A 105 4.53 3.01 23.98
C SER A 105 5.09 2.40 22.70
N LYS A 106 6.38 2.62 22.45
CA LYS A 106 7.14 1.85 21.46
C LYS A 106 7.71 0.64 22.18
N LYS A 107 6.92 -0.41 22.40
CA LYS A 107 7.52 -1.70 22.74
C LYS A 107 7.97 -2.36 21.44
N LEU A 108 9.30 -2.37 21.24
CA LEU A 108 9.96 -3.32 20.37
C LEU A 108 9.66 -4.71 20.94
N LEU A 109 8.83 -5.47 20.23
CA LEU A 109 8.71 -6.92 20.37
C LEU A 109 9.54 -7.53 19.25
#